data_AF-A0A843UKF3-F1
#
_entry.id   AF-A0A843UKF3-F1
#
_cell.length_a   1.000
_cell.length_b   1.000
_cell.length_c   1.000
_cell.angle_alpha   90.00
_cell.angle_beta   90.00
_cell.angle_gamma   90.00
#
_symmetry.space_group_name_H-M   'P 1'
#
loop_
_entity.id
_entity.type
_entity.pdbx_description
1 polymer ?
#
loop_
_entity_poly.entity_id
_entity_poly.type
_entity_poly.pdbx_seq_one_letter_code
_entity_poly.pdbx_strand_id
1 'polypeptide(L)' 'MRSPPVDRVVLATYQLWDFAQEWWRIVETMTWLEFLEAFNDTFFPIQVQQGKREQFQTLQQGNSSVLKY' A
#
# COMPACT_ATOMS: atom_id res chain seq x y z
N MET A 1 -1.21 30.91 3.34
CA MET A 1 -1.37 30.85 1.86
C MET A 1 -1.90 29.46 1.53
N ARG A 2 -3.10 29.34 0.96
CA ARG A 2 -3.75 28.05 0.67
C ARG A 2 -3.44 27.69 -0.78
N SER A 3 -2.48 26.79 -1.04
CA SER A 3 -2.11 26.44 -2.41
C SER A 3 -3.31 25.80 -3.16
N PRO A 4 -3.53 26.15 -4.44
CA PRO A 4 -4.54 25.56 -5.31
C PRO A 4 -4.54 24.02 -5.29
N PRO A 5 -5.70 23.34 -5.49
CA PRO A 5 -5.79 21.89 -5.48
C PRO A 5 -4.87 21.19 -6.49
N VAL A 6 -4.62 21.82 -7.64
CA VAL A 6 -3.72 21.29 -8.69
C VAL A 6 -2.29 21.17 -8.19
N ASP A 7 -1.80 22.19 -7.47
CA ASP A 7 -0.45 22.19 -6.90
C ASP A 7 -0.30 21.11 -5.83
N ARG A 8 -1.38 20.77 -5.13
CA ARG A 8 -1.37 19.68 -4.13
C ARG A 8 -1.30 18.30 -4.77
N VAL A 9 -1.97 18.09 -5.91
CA VAL A 9 -1.89 16.82 -6.65
C VAL A 9 -0.49 16.63 -7.20
N VAL A 10 0.05 17.65 -7.86
CA VAL A 10 1.41 17.63 -8.41
C VAL A 10 2.44 17.36 -7.31
N LEU A 11 2.32 18.07 -6.17
CA LEU A 11 3.20 17.85 -5.02
C LEU A 11 3.08 16.41 -4.47
N ALA A 12 1.86 15.90 -4.31
CA ALA A 12 1.64 14.53 -3.84
C ALA A 12 2.23 13.49 -4.82
N THR A 13 2.11 13.72 -6.13
CA THR A 13 2.71 12.85 -7.15
C THR A 13 4.23 12.84 -7.05
N TYR A 14 4.86 14.01 -6.90
CA TYR A 14 6.31 14.09 -6.72
C TYR A 14 6.76 13.40 -5.43
N GLN A 15 6.08 13.63 -4.31
CA GLN A 15 6.41 12.98 -3.03
C GLN A 15 6.30 11.45 -3.10
N LEU A 16 5.27 10.94 -3.77
CA LEU A 16 5.10 9.50 -3.97
C LEU A 16 6.16 8.92 -4.91
N TRP A 17 6.50 9.64 -5.99
CA TRP A 17 7.59 9.25 -6.89
C TRP A 17 8.89 9.16 -6.09
N ASP A 18 9.27 10.22 -5.39
CA ASP A 18 10.55 10.28 -4.66
C ASP A 18 10.66 9.16 -3.63
N PHE A 19 9.57 8.91 -2.88
CA PHE A 19 9.49 7.80 -1.94
C PHE A 19 9.65 6.45 -2.63
N ALA A 20 8.98 6.24 -3.77
CA ALA A 20 9.07 4.99 -4.53
C ALA A 20 10.49 4.76 -5.07
N GLN A 21 11.16 5.81 -5.55
CA GLN A 21 12.54 5.72 -6.04
C GLN A 21 13.52 5.36 -4.92
N GLU A 22 13.41 6.00 -3.76
CA GLU A 22 14.28 5.71 -2.63
C GLU A 22 14.06 4.28 -2.11
N TRP A 23 12.80 3.85 -2.03
CA TRP A 23 12.47 2.50 -1.61
C TRP A 23 12.98 1.45 -2.61
N TRP A 24 12.87 1.71 -3.91
CA TRP A 24 13.36 0.80 -4.96
C TRP A 24 14.87 0.56 -4.88
N ARG A 25 15.66 1.61 -4.60
CA ARG A 25 17.12 1.51 -4.44
C ARG A 25 17.54 0.56 -3.32
N ILE A 26 16.73 0.45 -2.27
CA ILE A 26 16.96 -0.47 -1.15
C ILE A 26 16.66 -1.90 -1.59
N VAL A 27 15.52 -2.10 -2.27
CA VAL A 27 15.05 -3.40 -2.75
C VAL A 27 16.01 -4.06 -3.75
N GLU A 28 16.64 -3.29 -4.65
CA GLU A 28 17.57 -3.84 -5.66
C GLU A 28 18.78 -4.57 -5.05
N THR A 29 19.11 -4.28 -3.79
CA THR A 29 20.24 -4.91 -3.09
C THR A 29 19.84 -6.09 -2.21
N MET A 30 18.54 -6.37 -2.10
CA MET A 30 17.97 -7.37 -1.21
C MET A 30 17.70 -8.70 -1.91
N THR A 31 17.79 -9.78 -1.16
CA THR A 31 17.21 -11.06 -1.56
C THR A 31 15.68 -10.99 -1.55
N TRP A 32 15.03 -11.90 -2.28
CA TRP A 32 13.56 -11.96 -2.31
C TRP A 32 12.93 -12.13 -0.91
N LEU A 33 13.62 -12.83 0.00
CA LEU A 33 13.14 -13.04 1.38
C LEU A 33 13.19 -11.74 2.20
N GLU A 34 14.30 -11.00 2.12
CA GLU A 34 14.48 -9.71 2.80
C GLU A 34 13.51 -8.66 2.25
N PHE A 35 13.29 -8.67 0.94
CA PHE A 35 12.26 -7.84 0.30
C PHE A 35 10.87 -8.13 0.88
N LEU A 36 10.49 -9.41 0.98
CA LEU A 36 9.17 -9.81 1.49
C LEU A 36 8.98 -9.37 2.95
N GLU A 37 10.00 -9.52 3.79
CA GLU A 37 9.95 -9.06 5.19
C GLU A 37 9.77 -7.55 5.27
N ALA A 38 10.65 -6.78 4.61
CA ALA A 38 10.59 -5.32 4.62
C ALA A 38 9.30 -4.76 4.01
N PHE A 39 8.80 -5.36 2.93
CA PHE A 39 7.54 -4.97 2.30
C PHE A 39 6.34 -5.21 3.22
N ASN A 40 6.27 -6.39 3.85
CA ASN A 40 5.17 -6.72 4.74
C ASN A 40 5.18 -5.83 5.98
N ASP A 41 6.33 -5.56 6.57
CA ASP A 41 6.41 -4.65 7.73
C ASP A 41 6.00 -3.22 7.39
N THR A 42 6.39 -2.74 6.20
CA THR A 42 6.11 -1.35 5.77
C THR A 42 4.66 -1.14 5.37
N PHE A 43 4.09 -2.06 4.57
CA PHE A 43 2.80 -1.85 3.91
C PHE A 43 1.68 -2.72 4.47
N PHE A 44 2.02 -3.80 5.15
CA PHE A 44 1.08 -4.74 5.77
C PHE A 44 1.42 -4.97 7.25
N PRO A 45 1.50 -3.91 8.08
CA PRO A 45 1.76 -4.10 9.50
C PRO A 45 0.65 -4.93 10.14
N ILE A 46 0.97 -5.60 11.25
CA ILE A 46 0.08 -6.59 11.87
C ILE A 46 -1.32 -6.07 12.18
N GLN A 47 -1.46 -4.77 12.49
CA GLN A 47 -2.74 -4.10 12.73
C GLN A 47 -3.57 -3.99 11.45
N VAL A 48 -2.94 -3.68 10.31
CA VAL A 48 -3.59 -3.68 8.99
C VAL A 48 -3.99 -5.10 8.60
N GLN A 49 -3.16 -6.09 8.89
CA GLN A 49 -3.49 -7.50 8.65
C GLN A 49 -4.69 -7.94 9.51
N GLN A 50 -4.73 -7.57 10.79
CA GLN A 50 -5.84 -7.85 11.69
C GLN A 50 -7.13 -7.18 11.20
N GLY A 51 -7.08 -5.90 10.85
CA GLY A 51 -8.23 -5.19 10.30
C GLY A 51 -8.74 -5.82 8.99
N LYS A 52 -7.84 -6.21 8.08
CA LYS A 52 -8.22 -6.94 6.86
C LYS A 52 -8.82 -8.32 7.16
N ARG A 53 -8.32 -9.02 8.18
CA ARG A 53 -8.84 -10.33 8.61
C ARG A 53 -10.25 -10.22 9.18
N GLU A 54 -10.48 -9.25 10.06
CA GLU A 54 -11.80 -8.96 10.61
C GLU A 54 -12.77 -8.53 9.50
N GLN A 55 -12.33 -7.67 8.59
CA GLN A 55 -13.12 -7.27 7.42
C GLN A 55 -13.47 -8.48 6.55
N PHE A 56 -12.53 -9.38 6.30
CA PHE A 56 -12.77 -10.59 5.52
C PHE A 56 -13.73 -11.55 6.22
N GLN A 57 -13.60 -11.73 7.53
CA GLN A 57 -14.49 -12.59 8.33
C GLN A 57 -15.92 -12.04 8.41
N THR A 58 -16.07 -10.71 8.43
CA THR A 58 -17.37 -10.03 8.47
C THR A 58 -17.92 -9.74 7.08
N LEU A 59 -17.16 -10.04 6.02
CA LEU A 59 -17.57 -9.86 4.63
C LEU A 59 -18.69 -10.83 4.30
N GLN A 60 -19.92 -10.34 4.27
CA GLN A 60 -21.05 -11.07 3.72
C GLN A 60 -21.08 -10.85 2.21
N GLN A 61 -21.17 -11.94 1.45
CA GLN A 61 -21.15 -11.95 -0.03
C GLN A 61 -22.22 -11.05 -0.67
N GLY A 62 -23.31 -10.75 0.07
CA GLY A 62 -24.44 -9.96 -0.43
C GLY A 62 -25.04 -10.56 -1.71
N ASN A 63 -25.55 -9.71 -2.61
CA ASN A 63 -26.09 -10.11 -3.93
C ASN A 63 -25.01 -10.22 -5.03
N SER A 64 -23.73 -10.29 -4.68
CA SER A 64 -22.64 -10.28 -5.68
C SER A 64 -22.40 -11.69 -6.23
N SER A 65 -22.41 -11.84 -7.57
CA SER A 65 -22.07 -13.10 -8.22
C SER A 65 -20.61 -13.47 -7.94
N VAL A 66 -20.36 -14.76 -7.65
CA VAL A 66 -19.08 -15.39 -7.28
C VAL A 66 -17.93 -15.19 -8.29
N LEU A 67 -18.16 -14.52 -9.43
CA LEU A 67 -17.24 -14.46 -10.58
C LEU A 67 -16.11 -13.41 -10.49
N LYS A 68 -15.56 -13.15 -9.31
CA LYS A 68 -14.27 -12.42 -9.20
C LYS A 68 -13.38 -13.08 -8.17
N TYR A 69 -12.46 -13.90 -8.67
CA TYR A 69 -11.25 -14.34 -7.97
C TYR A 69 -10.06 -13.62 -8.58
#